data_AF-A0A3D1IB51-F1
#
_entry.id   AF-A0A3D1IB51-F1
#
_cell.length_a   1.000
_cell.length_b   1.000
_cell.length_c   1.000
_cell.angle_alpha   90.00
_cell.angle_beta   90.00
_cell.angle_gamma   90.00
#
_symmetry.space_group_name_H-M   'P 1'
#
loop_
_entity.id
_entity.type
_entity.pdbx_description
1 polymer ?
#
loop_
_entity_poly.entity_id
_entity_poly.type
_entity_poly.pdbx_seq_one_letter_code
_entity_poly.pdbx_strand_id
1 'polypeptide(L)' 'MDRLDALNERIVACGLCPRLVEWRRRVAEEKRAAFRDQEYWGRPVPNFGDPKADRLIVGLAPAAHGANRT' A
#
# COMPACT_ATOMS: atom_id res chain seq x y z
N MET A 1 17.68 -1.38 13.12
CA MET A 1 16.45 -1.01 12.40
C MET A 1 16.81 0.06 11.39
N ASP A 2 16.65 -0.22 10.10
CA ASP A 2 17.03 0.74 9.06
C ASP A 2 16.08 1.95 9.09
N ARG A 3 16.55 3.13 8.68
CA ARG A 3 15.75 4.36 8.64
C ARG A 3 14.53 4.20 7.74
N LEU A 4 14.68 3.47 6.64
CA LEU A 4 13.58 3.19 5.71
C LEU A 4 12.56 2.23 6.32
N ASP A 5 12.99 1.24 7.12
CA ASP A 5 12.07 0.36 7.85
C ASP A 5 11.19 1.15 8.81
N ALA A 6 11.79 2.04 9.62
CA ALA A 6 11.06 2.88 10.56
C ALA A 6 10.09 3.85 9.85
N LEU A 7 10.46 4.34 8.66
CA LEU A 7 9.56 5.14 7.84
C LEU A 7 8.39 4.30 7.31
N ASN A 8 8.68 3.10 6.82
CA ASN A 8 7.68 2.18 6.29
C ASN A 8 6.64 1.81 7.36
N GLU A 9 7.06 1.53 8.60
CA GLU A 9 6.13 1.28 9.71
C GLU A 9 5.19 2.45 9.97
N ARG A 10 5.73 3.69 9.98
CA ARG A 10 4.92 4.90 10.13
C ARG A 10 3.95 5.09 8.96
N ILE A 11 4.38 4.76 7.74
CA ILE A 11 3.53 4.81 6.55
C ILE A 11 2.37 3.80 6.70
N VAL A 12 2.66 2.54 7.05
CA VAL A 12 1.63 1.48 7.20
C VAL A 12 0.61 1.85 8.29
N ALA A 13 1.05 2.50 9.38
CA ALA A 13 0.17 2.95 10.46
C ALA A 13 -0.67 4.20 10.10
N CYS A 14 -0.46 4.84 8.94
CA CYS A 14 -1.10 6.10 8.61
C CYS A 14 -2.61 5.96 8.33
N GLY A 15 -3.39 6.81 9.02
CA GLY A 15 -4.84 6.94 8.89
C GLY A 15 -5.32 8.37 8.62
N LEU A 16 -4.44 9.29 8.21
CA LEU A 16 -4.73 10.73 8.16
C LEU A 16 -5.78 11.16 7.13
N CYS A 17 -6.10 10.32 6.14
CA CYS A 17 -7.02 10.66 5.05
C CYS A 17 -8.29 9.80 5.14
N PRO A 18 -9.37 10.23 5.83
CA PRO A 18 -10.55 9.40 6.08
C PRO A 18 -11.16 8.80 4.82
N ARG A 19 -11.28 9.60 3.75
CA ARG A 19 -11.79 9.16 2.44
C ARG A 19 -10.98 8.00 1.85
N LEU A 20 -9.65 8.02 2.01
CA LEU A 20 -8.76 6.99 1.46
C LEU A 20 -8.73 5.73 2.33
N VAL A 21 -8.82 5.89 3.66
CA VAL A 21 -8.93 4.77 4.60
C VAL A 21 -10.22 4.00 4.33
N GLU A 22 -11.33 4.71 4.14
CA GLU A 22 -12.61 4.09 3.79
C GLU A 22 -12.54 3.37 2.44
N TRP A 23 -12.05 4.07 1.40
CA TRP A 23 -11.93 3.51 0.06
C TRP A 23 -11.10 2.21 0.03
N ARG A 24 -9.92 2.19 0.67
CA ARG A 24 -9.04 1.00 0.62
C ARG A 24 -9.63 -0.19 1.40
N ARG A 25 -10.37 0.06 2.48
CA ARG A 25 -11.07 -0.98 3.26
C ARG A 25 -12.17 -1.62 2.42
N ARG A 26 -13.04 -0.78 1.83
CA ARG A 26 -14.11 -1.26 0.95
C ARG A 26 -13.57 -2.09 -0.22
N VAL A 27 -12.50 -1.64 -0.87
CA VAL A 27 -11.87 -2.40 -1.96
C VAL A 27 -11.31 -3.74 -1.51
N ALA A 28 -10.76 -3.82 -0.29
CA ALA A 28 -10.23 -5.06 0.29
C ALA A 28 -11.35 -6.05 0.71
N GLU A 29 -12.52 -5.54 1.05
CA GLU A 29 -13.71 -6.34 1.38
C GLU A 29 -14.44 -6.83 0.13
N GLU A 30 -14.79 -5.91 -0.79
CA GLU A 30 -15.54 -6.23 -2.01
C GLU A 30 -14.74 -7.10 -2.96
N LYS A 31 -13.45 -6.74 -3.15
CA LYS A 31 -12.49 -7.34 -4.08
C LYS A 31 -12.99 -7.37 -5.53
N ARG A 32 -12.05 -7.47 -6.48
CA ARG A 32 -12.43 -7.75 -7.87
C ARG A 32 -12.81 -9.23 -7.98
N ALA A 33 -13.86 -9.57 -8.73
CA ALA A 33 -14.33 -10.95 -8.89
C ALA A 33 -13.21 -11.95 -9.26
N ALA A 34 -12.29 -11.54 -10.13
CA ALA A 34 -11.12 -12.33 -10.54
C ALA A 34 -10.12 -12.64 -9.39
N PHE A 35 -10.20 -11.92 -8.28
CA PHE A 35 -9.29 -12.00 -7.13
C PHE A 35 -10.04 -12.18 -5.80
N ARG A 36 -11.30 -12.62 -5.82
CA ARG A 36 -12.16 -12.70 -4.63
C ARG A 36 -11.58 -13.57 -3.51
N ASP A 37 -10.88 -14.64 -3.89
CA ASP A 37 -10.29 -15.62 -2.98
C ASP A 37 -8.88 -15.24 -2.52
N GLN A 38 -8.33 -14.11 -2.98
CA GLN A 38 -7.00 -13.65 -2.60
C GLN A 38 -7.07 -12.73 -1.38
N GLU A 39 -6.02 -12.75 -0.56
CA GLU A 39 -5.84 -11.78 0.52
C GLU A 39 -5.51 -10.41 -0.06
N TYR A 40 -6.11 -9.37 0.51
CA TYR A 40 -5.85 -7.99 0.15
C TYR A 40 -5.14 -7.28 1.30
N TRP A 41 -4.09 -6.51 0.98
CA TRP A 41 -3.32 -5.70 1.90
C TRP A 41 -4.18 -4.65 2.62
N GLY A 42 -4.99 -3.89 1.86
CA GLY A 42 -5.97 -2.93 2.41
C GLY A 42 -5.38 -1.80 3.28
N ARG A 43 -4.08 -1.53 3.15
CA ARG A 43 -3.30 -0.61 4.00
C ARG A 43 -2.43 0.33 3.13
N PRO A 44 -1.81 1.38 3.70
CA PRO A 44 -0.82 2.18 2.98
C PRO A 44 0.31 1.30 2.42
N VAL A 45 0.78 1.62 1.23
CA VAL A 45 1.82 0.85 0.54
C VAL A 45 3.19 1.41 0.94
N PRO A 46 4.08 0.61 1.57
CA PRO A 46 5.43 1.04 1.89
C PRO A 46 6.27 1.24 0.63
N ASN A 47 7.40 1.93 0.76
CA ASN A 47 8.39 1.95 -0.32
C ASN A 47 9.00 0.56 -0.50
N PHE A 48 9.40 0.23 -1.72
CA PHE A 48 10.16 -0.99 -2.03
C PHE A 48 11.36 -0.64 -2.91
N GLY A 49 12.37 -1.52 -2.90
CA GLY A 49 13.56 -1.39 -3.72
C GLY A 49 14.84 -1.39 -2.90
N ASP A 50 15.97 -1.18 -3.58
CA ASP A 50 17.28 -1.11 -2.94
C ASP A 50 17.45 0.27 -2.25
N PRO A 51 17.70 0.32 -0.92
CA PRO A 51 18.03 1.55 -0.21
C PRO A 51 19.23 2.31 -0.78
N LYS A 52 20.09 1.63 -1.53
CA LYS A 52 21.29 2.18 -2.18
C LYS A 52 21.09 2.45 -3.66
N ALA A 53 19.87 2.35 -4.19
CA ALA A 53 19.58 2.70 -5.58
C ALA A 53 19.98 4.15 -5.87
N ASP A 54 20.55 4.39 -7.06
CA ASP A 54 20.96 5.71 -7.51
C ASP A 54 19.84 6.47 -8.23
N ARG A 55 18.69 5.83 -8.44
CA ARG A 55 17.50 6.39 -9.09
C ARG A 55 16.23 6.05 -8.30
N LEU A 56 15.29 6.99 -8.30
CA LEU A 56 13.97 6.84 -7.66
C LEU A 56 12.86 7.05 -8.69
N ILE A 57 11.91 6.12 -8.74
CA ILE A 57 10.68 6.25 -9.53
C ILE A 57 9.54 6.59 -8.57
N VAL A 58 8.86 7.71 -8.82
CA VAL A 58 7.71 8.17 -8.03
C VAL A 58 6.44 8.01 -8.86
N GLY A 59 5.58 7.08 -8.44
CA GLY A 59 4.25 6.89 -9.04
C GLY A 59 3.22 7.88 -8.50
N LEU A 60 2.03 7.89 -9.10
CA LEU A 60 0.92 8.76 -8.68
C LEU A 60 0.25 8.24 -7.40
N ALA A 61 -0.24 7.00 -7.41
CA ALA A 61 -0.97 6.38 -6.30
C ALA A 61 -1.05 4.85 -6.45
N PRO A 62 -1.30 4.10 -5.35
CA PRO A 62 -1.57 2.67 -5.41
C PRO A 62 -2.80 2.32 -6.25
N ALA A 63 -2.67 1.28 -7.08
CA ALA A 63 -3.81 0.71 -7.80
C ALA A 63 -4.71 -0.11 -6.85
N ALA A 64 -6.03 0.03 -7.01
CA ALA A 64 -7.04 -0.61 -6.16
C ALA A 64 -6.90 -2.15 -6.05
N HIS A 65 -6.42 -2.82 -7.09
CA HIS A 65 -6.23 -4.29 -7.13
C HIS A 65 -4.79 -4.70 -7.46
N GLY A 66 -3.86 -3.73 -7.49
CA GLY A 66 -2.44 -3.98 -7.70
C GLY A 66 -1.75 -4.11 -6.35
N ALA A 67 -1.30 -2.98 -5.81
CA ALA A 67 -0.59 -2.92 -4.53
C ALA A 67 -1.48 -3.24 -3.31
N ASN A 68 -2.80 -3.26 -3.48
CA ASN A 68 -3.73 -3.73 -2.45
C ASN A 68 -3.85 -5.27 -2.42
N ARG A 69 -3.17 -6.02 -3.30
CA ARG A 69 -3.19 -7.50 -3.40
C ARG A 69 -1.84 -8.14 -3.02
N THR A 70 -0.85 -7.31 -2.72
CA THR A 70 0.53 -7.67 -2.37
C THR A 70 0.83 -7.13 -0.99
#